data_AF-A0A4S4EGC3-F1
#
_entry.id   AF-A0A4S4EGC3-F1
#
_cell.length_a   1.000
_cell.length_b   1.000
_cell.length_c   1.000
_cell.angle_alpha   90.00
_cell.angle_beta   90.00
_cell.angle_gamma   90.00
#
_symmetry.space_group_name_H-M   'P 1'
#
loop_
_entity.id
_entity.type
_entity.pdbx_description
1 polymer ?
#
loop_
_entity_poly.entity_id
_entity_poly.type
_entity_poly.pdbx_seq_one_letter_code
_entity_poly.pdbx_strand_id
1 'polypeptide(L)'
;MGDEIRRPLVEVFSVSINHIDGENLYGTITVTDARGSQSIYNRSRDHYESISPGQPVLLTGPARSILACDSVAIDVALKDKDDDVSSKQTWWNPYLATPDKYDEPLYDDFPLKNGSVTVNYAVLSIAFAATVEVTFVNRGGEGENSAHVYGLLTARNGNLMNESVLFRKKSDEHVDVRPEQPIPLSRSVVAVPSNSSLIIRADLMDHDGEIAKGTAEFPAQLSGTSQKNIFGQHGEVRVKVTWTPW
;
A
#
# COMPACT_ATOMS: atom_id res chain seq x y z
N MET A 1 -35.07 11.07 1.75
CA MET A 1 -33.68 10.98 1.25
C MET A 1 -32.80 11.44 2.38
N GLY A 2 -32.14 10.52 3.08
CA GLY A 2 -31.18 10.90 4.11
C GLY A 2 -29.90 11.38 3.43
N ASP A 3 -29.30 12.45 3.92
CA ASP A 3 -27.92 12.81 3.60
C ASP A 3 -27.05 11.58 3.90
N GLU A 4 -26.56 10.90 2.86
CA GLU A 4 -25.42 10.02 3.03
C GLU A 4 -24.27 10.90 3.49
N ILE A 5 -23.90 10.78 4.76
CA ILE A 5 -22.72 11.43 5.33
C ILE A 5 -21.54 11.02 4.46
N ARG A 6 -21.04 11.96 3.64
CA ARG A 6 -19.82 11.77 2.86
C ARG A 6 -18.70 11.42 3.82
N ARG A 7 -17.93 10.41 3.44
CA ARG A 7 -16.92 9.77 4.28
C ARG A 7 -15.64 9.67 3.47
N PRO A 8 -14.98 10.82 3.25
CA PRO A 8 -13.90 10.87 2.31
C PRO A 8 -12.59 10.34 2.90
N LEU A 9 -11.96 9.39 2.23
CA LEU A 9 -10.65 8.84 2.59
C LEU A 9 -9.65 9.08 1.47
N VAL A 10 -8.37 9.15 1.84
CA VAL A 10 -7.27 9.10 0.87
C VAL A 10 -6.65 7.72 0.85
N GLU A 11 -6.46 7.18 -0.35
CA GLU A 11 -5.53 6.08 -0.60
C GLU A 11 -4.32 6.63 -1.34
N VAL A 12 -3.13 6.51 -0.76
CA VAL A 12 -1.87 6.75 -1.46
C VAL A 12 -1.39 5.41 -2.01
N PHE A 13 -1.51 5.20 -3.32
CA PHE A 13 -1.18 3.93 -3.97
C PHE A 13 0.32 3.72 -4.06
N SER A 14 1.03 4.74 -4.56
CA SER A 14 2.46 4.65 -4.83
C SER A 14 3.15 6.01 -4.79
N VAL A 15 4.43 6.01 -4.45
CA VAL A 15 5.33 7.14 -4.67
C VAL A 15 6.52 6.62 -5.48
N SER A 16 6.69 7.14 -6.69
CA SER A 16 7.74 6.73 -7.62
C SER A 16 8.72 7.86 -7.84
N ILE A 17 9.97 7.52 -8.10
CA ILE A 17 11.02 8.49 -8.42
C ILE A 17 11.53 8.18 -9.82
N ASN A 18 11.32 9.10 -10.75
CA ASN A 18 11.43 8.81 -12.17
C ASN A 18 12.85 8.99 -12.72
N HIS A 19 13.69 9.75 -12.02
CA HIS A 19 15.10 9.96 -12.36
C HIS A 19 15.85 10.15 -11.04
N ILE A 20 16.85 9.31 -10.77
CA ILE A 20 17.81 9.52 -9.67
C ILE A 20 19.16 9.02 -10.20
N ASP A 21 20.21 9.83 -10.00
CA ASP A 21 21.59 9.39 -10.16
C ASP A 21 22.05 8.62 -8.91
N GLY A 22 21.36 7.51 -8.63
CA GLY A 22 21.65 6.63 -7.50
C GLY A 22 20.47 5.75 -7.13
N GLU A 23 20.77 4.48 -6.84
CA GLU A 23 19.75 3.46 -6.60
C GLU A 23 19.31 3.44 -5.13
N ASN A 24 19.91 4.21 -4.23
CA ASN A 24 19.82 4.02 -2.78
C ASN A 24 19.09 5.16 -2.06
N LEU A 25 17.79 4.97 -1.87
CA LEU A 25 16.90 5.99 -1.34
C LEU A 25 16.68 5.88 0.17
N TYR A 26 16.71 7.01 0.88
CA TYR A 26 16.27 7.09 2.27
C TYR A 26 15.54 8.40 2.58
N GLY A 27 14.97 8.52 3.77
CA GLY A 27 14.21 9.69 4.20
C GLY A 27 12.80 9.33 4.64
N THR A 28 11.88 10.28 4.52
CA THR A 28 10.51 10.15 5.03
C THR A 28 9.47 10.64 4.03
N ILE A 29 8.35 9.93 3.96
CA ILE A 29 7.12 10.43 3.37
C ILE A 29 6.07 10.44 4.48
N THR A 30 5.42 11.59 4.67
CA THR A 30 4.45 11.82 5.73
C THR A 30 3.13 12.28 5.13
N VAL A 31 2.03 11.76 5.64
CA VAL A 31 0.69 12.24 5.32
C VAL A 31 0.08 12.86 6.57
N THR A 32 -0.45 14.07 6.43
CA THR A 32 -1.11 14.80 7.51
C THR A 32 -2.57 15.04 7.13
N ASP A 33 -3.48 14.57 7.99
CA ASP A 33 -4.91 14.84 7.90
C ASP A 33 -5.40 15.53 9.18
N ALA A 34 -6.72 15.69 9.31
CA ALA A 34 -7.36 16.30 10.48
C ALA A 34 -7.05 15.60 11.82
N ARG A 35 -6.52 14.37 11.81
CA ARG A 35 -6.12 13.61 13.01
C ARG A 35 -4.62 13.69 13.29
N GLY A 36 -3.85 14.39 12.46
CA GLY A 36 -2.42 14.59 12.60
C GLY A 36 -1.58 13.79 11.60
N SER A 37 -0.26 13.88 11.75
CA SER A 37 0.71 13.32 10.82
C SER A 37 0.99 11.83 11.06
N GLN A 38 1.19 11.09 9.98
CA GLN A 38 1.65 9.70 9.99
C GLN A 38 2.65 9.45 8.87
N SER A 39 3.73 8.76 9.19
CA SER A 39 4.71 8.36 8.18
C SER A 39 4.18 7.17 7.38
N ILE A 40 4.24 7.29 6.05
CA ILE A 40 3.92 6.20 5.11
C ILE A 40 5.17 5.61 4.46
N TYR A 41 6.33 6.21 4.71
CA TYR A 41 7.66 5.69 4.37
C TYR A 41 8.67 6.32 5.35
N ASN A 42 9.53 5.51 5.94
CA ASN A 42 10.60 5.98 6.81
C ASN A 42 11.81 5.05 6.71
N ARG A 43 12.88 5.53 6.10
CA ARG A 43 14.15 4.82 5.98
C ARG A 43 15.29 5.70 6.46
N SER A 44 16.13 5.15 7.33
CA SER A 44 17.38 5.79 7.73
C SER A 44 18.43 5.64 6.64
N ARG A 45 19.49 6.47 6.69
CA ARG A 45 20.60 6.41 5.73
C ARG A 45 21.29 5.05 5.69
N ASP A 46 21.38 4.36 6.84
CA ASP A 46 22.04 3.05 6.93
C ASP A 46 21.12 1.89 6.49
N HIS A 47 19.81 2.15 6.38
CA HIS A 47 18.80 1.18 5.96
C HIS A 47 18.02 1.70 4.76
N TYR A 48 18.74 2.23 3.77
CA TYR A 48 18.16 2.72 2.53
C TYR A 48 17.43 1.60 1.77
N GLU A 49 16.55 1.98 0.85
CA GLU A 49 15.91 1.09 -0.09
C GLU A 49 16.59 1.21 -1.45
N SER A 50 17.01 0.08 -2.03
CA SER A 50 17.52 0.06 -3.40
C SER A 50 16.37 -0.04 -4.40
N ILE A 51 16.21 0.98 -5.25
CA ILE A 51 15.15 1.09 -6.26
C ILE A 51 15.72 1.40 -7.64
N SER A 52 15.04 0.92 -8.68
CA SER A 52 15.31 1.32 -10.07
C SER A 52 14.51 2.57 -10.45
N PRO A 53 14.95 3.36 -11.46
CA PRO A 53 14.17 4.50 -11.94
C PRO A 53 12.74 4.12 -12.33
N GLY A 54 11.76 4.89 -11.85
CA GLY A 54 10.32 4.66 -12.04
C GLY A 54 9.71 3.61 -11.12
N GLN A 55 10.52 2.84 -10.37
CA GLN A 55 10.02 1.87 -9.41
C GLN A 55 9.42 2.57 -8.18
N PRO A 56 8.21 2.20 -7.73
CA PRO A 56 7.67 2.69 -6.47
C PRO A 56 8.49 2.24 -5.25
N VAL A 57 8.67 3.17 -4.31
CA VAL A 57 9.20 2.86 -2.98
C VAL A 57 8.24 1.93 -2.23
N LEU A 58 8.76 1.12 -1.32
CA LEU A 58 7.94 0.23 -0.50
C LEU A 58 7.35 1.02 0.67
N LEU A 59 6.13 1.53 0.50
CA LEU A 59 5.40 2.25 1.54
C LEU A 59 5.13 1.33 2.74
N THR A 60 5.34 1.86 3.94
CA THR A 60 5.19 1.17 5.23
C THR A 60 3.96 1.59 6.02
N GLY A 61 3.16 2.48 5.45
CA GLY A 61 1.93 2.99 6.07
C GLY A 61 0.84 3.24 5.03
N PRO A 62 -0.28 3.84 5.44
CA PRO A 62 -0.45 4.50 6.73
C PRO A 62 -0.76 3.51 7.87
N ALA A 63 -0.57 3.96 9.12
CA ALA A 63 -0.90 3.18 10.32
C ALA A 63 -2.41 3.18 10.63
N ARG A 64 -3.12 4.18 10.10
CA ARG A 64 -4.58 4.34 10.13
C ARG A 64 -5.06 4.94 8.83
N SER A 65 -6.35 4.84 8.52
CA SER A 65 -6.90 5.52 7.35
C SER A 65 -6.65 7.03 7.40
N ILE A 66 -6.49 7.63 6.21
CA ILE A 66 -6.25 9.05 6.02
C ILE A 66 -7.60 9.73 5.76
N LEU A 67 -8.01 10.63 6.64
CA LEU A 67 -9.27 11.36 6.49
C LEU A 67 -9.12 12.51 5.48
N ALA A 68 -10.07 12.63 4.57
CA ALA A 68 -10.19 13.77 3.64
C ALA A 68 -11.38 14.69 4.00
N CYS A 69 -11.75 14.73 5.28
CA CYS A 69 -12.79 15.65 5.78
C CYS A 69 -12.30 17.11 5.87
N ASP A 70 -10.98 17.30 5.80
CA ASP A 70 -10.25 18.57 5.75
C ASP A 70 -9.08 18.39 4.77
N SER A 71 -8.27 19.43 4.60
CA SER A 71 -7.07 19.42 3.77
C SER A 71 -6.13 18.28 4.19
N VAL A 72 -5.58 17.60 3.19
CA VAL A 72 -4.60 16.53 3.36
C VAL A 72 -3.28 16.99 2.76
N ALA A 73 -2.21 16.95 3.54
CA ALA A 73 -0.86 17.24 3.07
C ALA A 73 -0.07 15.94 2.91
N ILE A 74 0.65 15.81 1.80
CA ILE A 74 1.61 14.73 1.57
C ILE A 74 2.99 15.38 1.43
N ASP A 75 3.83 15.14 2.43
CA ASP A 75 5.19 15.64 2.56
C ASP A 75 6.18 14.58 2.11
N VAL A 76 6.95 14.86 1.07
CA VAL A 76 8.00 13.99 0.54
C VAL A 76 9.35 14.61 0.86
N ALA A 77 10.10 14.00 1.77
CA ALA A 77 11.45 14.42 2.15
C ALA A 77 12.42 13.25 1.96
N LEU A 78 12.93 13.11 0.74
CA LEU A 78 13.75 11.97 0.33
C LEU A 78 15.16 12.42 -0.04
N LYS A 79 16.11 11.49 0.09
CA LYS A 79 17.54 11.72 -0.11
C LYS A 79 18.14 10.50 -0.81
N ASP A 80 19.05 10.78 -1.72
CA ASP A 80 19.98 9.77 -2.22
C ASP A 80 21.13 9.62 -1.21
N LYS A 81 21.69 8.42 -1.08
CA LYS A 81 22.85 8.15 -0.23
C LYS A 81 24.05 9.04 -0.57
N ASP A 82 24.19 9.37 -1.86
CA ASP A 82 25.35 10.05 -2.43
C ASP A 82 25.11 11.53 -2.77
N ASP A 83 23.89 12.06 -2.59
CA ASP A 83 23.53 13.45 -2.93
C ASP A 83 22.68 14.17 -1.87
N ASP A 84 22.45 15.46 -2.09
CA ASP A 84 21.71 16.39 -1.26
C ASP A 84 20.21 16.12 -1.20
N VAL A 85 19.63 16.71 -0.14
CA VAL A 85 18.21 16.66 0.20
C VAL A 85 17.33 17.23 -0.91
N SER A 86 16.32 16.46 -1.33
CA SER A 86 15.20 16.99 -2.10
C SER A 86 13.90 16.81 -1.30
N SER A 87 13.35 17.91 -0.80
CA SER A 87 12.08 17.92 -0.07
C SER A 87 11.03 18.71 -0.83
N LYS A 88 9.83 18.16 -0.96
CA LYS A 88 8.68 18.83 -1.56
C LYS A 88 7.38 18.36 -0.90
N GLN A 89 6.40 19.26 -0.88
CA GLN A 89 5.10 19.02 -0.28
C GLN A 89 4.01 19.24 -1.32
N THR A 90 2.95 18.41 -1.25
CA THR A 90 1.70 18.61 -1.97
C THR A 90 0.52 18.58 -1.03
N TRP A 91 -0.57 19.17 -1.49
CA TRP A 91 -1.76 19.41 -0.70
C TRP A 91 -2.98 19.12 -1.54
N TRP A 92 -3.88 18.31 -0.99
CA TRP A 92 -5.26 18.26 -1.43
C TRP A 92 -6.09 19.12 -0.48
N ASN A 93 -6.89 20.05 -1.01
CA ASN A 93 -7.68 20.99 -0.22
C ASN A 93 -9.12 21.06 -0.77
N PRO A 94 -10.14 20.61 -0.01
CA PRO A 94 -11.54 20.59 -0.46
C PRO A 94 -12.19 21.98 -0.53
N TYR A 95 -11.51 23.04 -0.09
CA TYR A 95 -12.04 24.41 -0.04
C TYR A 95 -11.57 25.27 -1.21
N LEU A 96 -10.74 24.74 -2.11
CA LEU A 96 -10.30 25.46 -3.30
C LEU A 96 -11.35 25.36 -4.42
N ALA A 97 -11.53 26.44 -5.18
CA ALA A 97 -12.55 26.55 -6.24
C ALA A 97 -12.28 25.69 -7.50
N THR A 98 -11.37 24.73 -7.42
CA THR A 98 -11.15 23.69 -8.43
C THR A 98 -12.22 22.60 -8.29
N PRO A 99 -12.71 21.98 -9.37
CA PRO A 99 -13.63 20.86 -9.22
C PRO A 99 -12.93 19.75 -8.42
N ASP A 100 -13.42 19.48 -7.21
CA ASP A 100 -12.91 18.41 -6.37
C ASP A 100 -13.01 17.08 -7.13
N LYS A 101 -11.86 16.54 -7.52
CA LYS A 101 -11.75 15.27 -8.22
C LYS A 101 -11.75 14.14 -7.20
N TYR A 102 -12.95 13.66 -6.89
CA TYR A 102 -13.14 12.45 -6.09
C TYR A 102 -13.21 11.21 -6.97
N ASP A 103 -12.89 10.06 -6.38
CA ASP A 103 -13.11 8.72 -6.95
C ASP A 103 -12.38 8.45 -8.27
N GLU A 104 -11.35 9.24 -8.56
CA GLU A 104 -10.43 9.05 -9.69
C GLU A 104 -8.96 9.12 -9.22
N PRO A 105 -8.04 8.45 -9.92
CA PRO A 105 -6.62 8.53 -9.60
C PRO A 105 -6.06 9.93 -9.93
N LEU A 106 -5.32 10.48 -8.98
CA LEU A 106 -4.57 11.72 -9.09
C LEU A 106 -3.07 11.40 -9.14
N TYR A 107 -2.37 12.16 -9.97
CA TYR A 107 -0.93 12.06 -10.16
C TYR A 107 -0.36 13.45 -9.97
N ASP A 108 0.35 13.64 -8.87
CA ASP A 108 1.09 14.87 -8.67
C ASP A 108 2.57 14.65 -8.94
N ASP A 109 3.07 15.38 -9.94
CA ASP A 109 4.46 15.34 -10.36
C ASP A 109 5.22 16.56 -9.85
N PHE A 110 6.38 16.31 -9.26
CA PHE A 110 7.21 17.36 -8.71
C PHE A 110 8.68 17.20 -9.11
N PRO A 111 9.33 18.25 -9.64
CA PRO A 111 10.77 18.24 -9.79
C PRO A 111 11.47 18.18 -8.43
N LEU A 112 12.51 17.36 -8.36
CA LEU A 112 13.55 17.34 -7.33
C LEU A 112 14.85 17.93 -7.92
N LYS A 113 15.89 18.11 -7.08
CA LYS A 113 17.20 18.64 -7.53
C LYS A 113 17.76 17.80 -8.69
N ASN A 114 17.73 16.47 -8.55
CA ASN A 114 18.26 15.51 -9.52
C ASN A 114 17.21 14.45 -9.89
N GLY A 115 15.99 14.90 -10.22
CA GLY A 115 14.93 13.96 -10.54
C GLY A 115 13.52 14.53 -10.55
N SER A 116 12.54 13.64 -10.55
CA SER A 116 11.16 13.97 -10.22
C SER A 116 10.51 12.86 -9.40
N VAL A 117 9.57 13.26 -8.55
CA VAL A 117 8.70 12.35 -7.81
C VAL A 117 7.30 12.45 -8.38
N THR A 118 6.67 11.29 -8.52
CA THR A 118 5.24 11.16 -8.80
C THR A 118 4.56 10.57 -7.57
N VAL A 119 3.61 11.30 -7.00
CA VAL A 119 2.70 10.77 -5.97
C VAL A 119 1.40 10.37 -6.64
N ASN A 120 1.03 9.10 -6.49
CA ASN A 120 -0.17 8.51 -7.03
C ASN A 120 -1.14 8.20 -5.90
N TYR A 121 -2.29 8.86 -5.90
CA TYR A 121 -3.26 8.77 -4.83
C TYR A 121 -4.68 8.97 -5.36
N ALA A 122 -5.69 8.69 -4.55
CA ALA A 122 -7.06 9.08 -4.84
C ALA A 122 -7.72 9.59 -3.57
N VAL A 123 -8.59 10.58 -3.73
CA VAL A 123 -9.52 10.99 -2.68
C VAL A 123 -10.87 10.36 -2.99
N LEU A 124 -11.28 9.42 -2.16
CA LEU A 124 -12.49 8.63 -2.33
C LEU A 124 -13.62 9.33 -1.60
N SER A 125 -14.78 9.57 -2.22
CA SER A 125 -15.85 10.40 -1.65
C SER A 125 -16.60 9.73 -0.50
N ILE A 126 -16.87 8.43 -0.64
CA ILE A 126 -17.47 7.57 0.36
C ILE A 126 -16.66 6.28 0.39
N ALA A 127 -15.87 6.11 1.44
CA ALA A 127 -14.97 4.96 1.56
C ALA A 127 -15.01 4.33 2.95
N PHE A 128 -14.46 3.12 3.03
CA PHE A 128 -14.24 2.39 4.26
C PHE A 128 -12.76 2.05 4.39
N ALA A 129 -12.28 2.09 5.63
CA ALA A 129 -10.94 1.64 5.95
C ALA A 129 -10.92 0.10 6.03
N ALA A 130 -9.98 -0.50 5.33
CA ALA A 130 -9.74 -1.93 5.33
C ALA A 130 -8.34 -2.21 5.88
N THR A 131 -8.26 -3.08 6.88
CA THR A 131 -6.99 -3.63 7.38
C THR A 131 -6.84 -5.06 6.87
N VAL A 132 -5.76 -5.31 6.14
CA VAL A 132 -5.44 -6.60 5.53
C VAL A 132 -4.45 -7.36 6.41
N GLU A 133 -4.76 -8.62 6.67
CA GLU A 133 -3.87 -9.60 7.28
C GLU A 133 -3.75 -10.78 6.31
N VAL A 134 -2.53 -11.26 6.08
CA VAL A 134 -2.29 -12.44 5.26
C VAL A 134 -1.55 -13.46 6.10
N THR A 135 -2.15 -14.64 6.24
CA THR A 135 -1.64 -15.74 7.04
C THR A 135 -1.20 -16.85 6.11
N PHE A 136 0.01 -17.35 6.31
CA PHE A 136 0.46 -18.56 5.63
C PHE A 136 -0.25 -19.77 6.25
N VAL A 137 -0.96 -20.57 5.45
CA VAL A 137 -1.76 -21.68 5.98
C VAL A 137 -0.96 -22.97 5.93
N ASN A 138 -0.50 -23.37 4.74
CA ASN A 138 0.35 -24.53 4.57
C ASN A 138 1.09 -24.48 3.23
N ARG A 139 2.08 -25.35 3.13
CA ARG A 139 2.72 -25.77 1.89
C ARG A 139 2.24 -27.20 1.63
N GLY A 140 1.34 -27.39 0.66
CA GLY A 140 0.84 -28.70 0.28
C GLY A 140 1.99 -29.67 -0.03
N GLY A 141 2.10 -30.75 0.74
CA GLY A 141 3.15 -31.76 0.63
C GLY A 141 3.45 -32.45 1.97
N GLU A 142 4.23 -33.54 1.94
CA GLU A 142 4.79 -34.16 3.16
C GLU A 142 6.18 -33.57 3.44
N GLY A 143 6.36 -32.86 4.56
CA GLY A 143 7.65 -32.24 4.89
C GLY A 143 7.60 -31.20 6.01
N GLU A 144 8.70 -30.45 6.16
CA GLU A 144 8.77 -29.31 7.06
C GLU A 144 7.79 -28.23 6.57
N ASN A 145 6.85 -27.85 7.43
CA ASN A 145 5.76 -26.96 7.04
C ASN A 145 6.13 -25.47 7.06
N SER A 146 7.40 -25.09 7.25
CA SER A 146 7.82 -23.69 7.09
C SER A 146 8.06 -23.35 5.63
N ALA A 147 7.88 -22.07 5.27
CA ALA A 147 8.14 -21.56 3.93
C ALA A 147 9.07 -20.36 3.97
N HIS A 148 9.98 -20.26 2.99
CA HIS A 148 10.81 -19.10 2.72
C HIS A 148 10.06 -18.17 1.76
N VAL A 149 9.13 -17.39 2.29
CA VAL A 149 8.17 -16.63 1.47
C VAL A 149 8.84 -15.43 0.81
N TYR A 150 8.76 -15.38 -0.51
CA TYR A 150 9.08 -14.19 -1.31
C TYR A 150 8.03 -13.96 -2.41
N GLY A 151 8.16 -12.85 -3.13
CA GLY A 151 7.25 -12.46 -4.19
C GLY A 151 6.51 -11.16 -3.88
N LEU A 152 5.26 -11.07 -4.33
CA LEU A 152 4.48 -9.83 -4.35
C LEU A 152 3.05 -10.04 -3.84
N LEU A 153 2.62 -9.18 -2.92
CA LEU A 153 1.20 -8.98 -2.58
C LEU A 153 0.80 -7.55 -2.93
N THR A 154 -0.31 -7.39 -3.66
CA THR A 154 -0.88 -6.07 -3.95
C THR A 154 -2.36 -6.00 -3.59
N ALA A 155 -2.82 -4.80 -3.30
CA ALA A 155 -4.21 -4.43 -3.08
C ALA A 155 -4.65 -3.43 -4.15
N ARG A 156 -5.83 -3.60 -4.72
CA ARG A 156 -6.48 -2.56 -5.55
C ARG A 156 -7.96 -2.49 -5.28
N ASN A 157 -8.52 -1.32 -5.54
CA ASN A 157 -9.96 -1.13 -5.56
C ASN A 157 -10.50 -1.65 -6.90
N GLY A 158 -11.61 -2.40 -6.93
CA GLY A 158 -12.14 -3.01 -8.16
C GLY A 158 -12.44 -2.00 -9.28
N ASN A 159 -12.77 -0.75 -8.91
CA ASN A 159 -13.08 0.32 -9.84
C ASN A 159 -11.85 1.16 -10.25
N LEU A 160 -10.68 0.92 -9.63
CA LEU A 160 -9.44 1.64 -9.91
C LEU A 160 -8.36 0.66 -10.40
N MET A 161 -7.51 1.10 -11.31
CA MET A 161 -6.42 0.25 -11.82
C MET A 161 -5.16 0.32 -10.96
N ASN A 162 -5.09 1.33 -10.08
CA ASN A 162 -3.94 1.61 -9.23
C ASN A 162 -3.85 0.58 -8.09
N GLU A 163 -2.62 0.12 -7.85
CA GLU A 163 -2.33 -0.92 -6.85
C GLU A 163 -1.43 -0.36 -5.74
N SER A 164 -1.77 -0.72 -4.51
CA SER A 164 -0.92 -0.54 -3.32
C SER A 164 -0.16 -1.83 -3.08
N VAL A 165 1.18 -1.74 -2.95
CA VAL A 165 2.02 -2.89 -2.61
C VAL A 165 1.94 -3.15 -1.10
N LEU A 166 1.52 -4.36 -0.73
CA LEU A 166 1.41 -4.79 0.67
C LEU A 166 2.64 -5.57 1.13
N PHE A 167 3.27 -6.33 0.24
CA PHE A 167 4.47 -7.12 0.49
C PHE A 167 5.28 -7.23 -0.80
N ARG A 168 6.59 -7.09 -0.70
CA ARG A 168 7.52 -7.29 -1.81
C ARG A 168 8.84 -7.82 -1.26
N LYS A 169 9.23 -9.00 -1.73
CA LYS A 169 10.53 -9.62 -1.41
C LYS A 169 11.10 -10.32 -2.63
N LYS A 170 12.40 -10.14 -2.86
CA LYS A 170 13.16 -10.94 -3.83
C LYS A 170 13.44 -12.33 -3.24
N SER A 171 13.82 -13.29 -4.09
CA SER A 171 14.09 -14.67 -3.66
C SER A 171 15.19 -14.79 -2.60
N ASP A 172 16.16 -13.88 -2.61
CA ASP A 172 17.28 -13.81 -1.67
C ASP A 172 16.98 -13.01 -0.37
N GLU A 173 15.84 -12.32 -0.28
CA GLU A 173 15.45 -11.48 0.87
C GLU A 173 14.30 -12.07 1.72
N HIS A 174 13.85 -13.29 1.40
CA HIS A 174 12.63 -13.96 1.87
C HIS A 174 12.35 -13.85 3.39
N VAL A 175 11.12 -14.17 3.77
CA VAL A 175 10.71 -14.25 5.18
C VAL A 175 10.32 -15.67 5.55
N ASP A 176 10.86 -16.15 6.67
CA ASP A 176 10.55 -17.48 7.18
C ASP A 176 9.24 -17.44 7.96
N VAL A 177 8.26 -18.23 7.55
CA VAL A 177 6.98 -18.35 8.25
C VAL A 177 6.61 -19.81 8.45
N ARG A 178 5.93 -20.08 9.56
CA ARG A 178 5.31 -21.38 9.86
C ARG A 178 3.81 -21.35 9.61
N PRO A 179 3.13 -22.51 9.52
CA PRO A 179 1.69 -22.56 9.37
C PRO A 179 0.98 -21.72 10.43
N GLU A 180 -0.07 -21.04 10.00
CA GLU A 180 -0.88 -20.12 10.79
C GLU A 180 -0.13 -18.90 11.33
N GLN A 181 1.10 -18.63 10.86
CA GLN A 181 1.80 -17.38 11.14
C GLN A 181 1.49 -16.30 10.08
N PRO A 182 1.41 -15.03 10.51
CA PRO A 182 1.21 -13.93 9.58
C PRO A 182 2.46 -13.72 8.71
N ILE A 183 2.23 -13.43 7.42
CA ILE A 183 3.26 -12.89 6.54
C ILE A 183 3.41 -11.40 6.88
N PRO A 184 4.62 -10.92 7.21
CA PRO A 184 4.84 -9.54 7.61
C PRO A 184 4.67 -8.59 6.43
N LEU A 185 3.49 -7.97 6.33
CA LEU A 185 3.22 -6.93 5.33
C LEU A 185 4.02 -5.66 5.64
N SER A 186 4.44 -4.97 4.58
CA SER A 186 5.04 -3.63 4.68
C SER A 186 4.01 -2.60 5.11
N ARG A 187 2.77 -2.72 4.59
CA ARG A 187 1.60 -1.96 5.02
C ARG A 187 0.36 -2.84 4.95
N SER A 188 -0.64 -2.54 5.77
CA SER A 188 -1.88 -3.32 5.87
C SER A 188 -3.16 -2.49 5.73
N VAL A 189 -3.08 -1.18 5.89
CA VAL A 189 -4.27 -0.30 5.84
C VAL A 189 -4.41 0.31 4.44
N VAL A 190 -5.61 0.18 3.87
CA VAL A 190 -6.01 0.79 2.59
C VAL A 190 -7.41 1.39 2.69
N ALA A 191 -7.69 2.40 1.86
CA ALA A 191 -9.03 2.96 1.69
C ALA A 191 -9.74 2.37 0.46
N VAL A 192 -10.99 1.98 0.66
CA VAL A 192 -11.80 1.28 -0.36
C VAL A 192 -13.11 2.02 -0.59
N PRO A 193 -13.49 2.37 -1.83
CA PRO A 193 -14.78 3.00 -2.12
C PRO A 193 -15.94 2.10 -1.71
N SER A 194 -17.01 2.69 -1.14
CA SER A 194 -18.19 1.95 -0.66
C SER A 194 -18.94 1.21 -1.77
N ASN A 195 -18.83 1.69 -3.01
CA ASN A 195 -19.42 1.11 -4.22
C ASN A 195 -18.44 0.19 -4.97
N SER A 196 -17.38 -0.29 -4.31
CA SER A 196 -16.35 -1.12 -4.92
C SER A 196 -16.01 -2.33 -4.05
N SER A 197 -14.91 -2.99 -4.37
CA SER A 197 -14.36 -4.12 -3.67
C SER A 197 -12.85 -3.95 -3.50
N LEU A 198 -12.29 -4.54 -2.46
CA LEU A 198 -10.86 -4.70 -2.29
C LEU A 198 -10.43 -6.02 -2.94
N ILE A 199 -9.57 -5.94 -3.94
CA ILE A 199 -8.99 -7.11 -4.61
C ILE A 199 -7.55 -7.25 -4.13
N ILE A 200 -7.27 -8.34 -3.44
CA ILE A 200 -5.91 -8.73 -3.06
C ILE A 200 -5.38 -9.70 -4.11
N ARG A 201 -4.22 -9.38 -4.69
CA ARG A 201 -3.48 -10.26 -5.60
C ARG A 201 -2.28 -10.85 -4.87
N ALA A 202 -2.08 -12.15 -5.01
CA ALA A 202 -0.87 -12.83 -4.58
C ALA A 202 -0.13 -13.44 -5.77
N ASP A 203 1.19 -13.27 -5.74
CA ASP A 203 2.16 -14.01 -6.53
C ASP A 203 3.32 -14.33 -5.56
N LEU A 204 3.11 -15.37 -4.76
CA LEU A 204 3.98 -15.76 -3.65
C LEU A 204 4.61 -17.13 -3.92
N MET A 205 5.91 -17.20 -3.65
CA MET A 205 6.76 -18.33 -3.93
C MET A 205 7.53 -18.73 -2.67
N ASP A 206 7.88 -20.01 -2.62
CA ASP A 206 8.95 -20.59 -1.82
C ASP A 206 10.07 -21.03 -2.78
N HIS A 207 11.25 -21.38 -2.27
CA HIS A 207 12.35 -21.90 -3.08
C HIS A 207 11.98 -23.19 -3.84
N ASP A 208 11.04 -23.95 -3.30
CA ASP A 208 10.61 -25.23 -3.84
C ASP A 208 9.32 -25.15 -4.68
N GLY A 209 8.68 -23.98 -4.78
CA GLY A 209 7.50 -23.84 -5.63
C GLY A 209 6.54 -22.73 -5.23
N GLU A 210 5.43 -22.65 -5.98
CA GLU A 210 4.38 -21.66 -5.79
C GLU A 210 3.57 -21.91 -4.52
N ILE A 211 3.48 -20.89 -3.66
CA ILE A 211 2.65 -20.88 -2.45
C ILE A 211 1.25 -20.40 -2.78
N ALA A 212 1.12 -19.27 -3.47
CA ALA A 212 -0.17 -18.69 -3.81
C ALA A 212 -0.08 -17.82 -5.06
N LYS A 213 -0.95 -18.08 -6.05
CA LYS A 213 -1.04 -17.29 -7.27
C LYS A 213 -2.47 -17.07 -7.70
N GLY A 214 -2.94 -15.84 -7.55
CA GLY A 214 -4.32 -15.50 -7.88
C GLY A 214 -4.82 -14.28 -7.14
N THR A 215 -6.14 -14.16 -7.03
CA THR A 215 -6.79 -13.03 -6.38
C THR A 215 -7.90 -13.46 -5.42
N ALA A 216 -8.12 -12.64 -4.40
CA ALA A 216 -9.28 -12.71 -3.52
C ALA A 216 -9.97 -11.34 -3.49
N GLU A 217 -11.26 -11.32 -3.79
CA GLU A 217 -12.06 -10.09 -3.83
C GLU A 217 -12.97 -9.97 -2.59
N PHE A 218 -12.99 -8.81 -1.98
CA PHE A 218 -13.77 -8.51 -0.78
C PHE A 218 -14.65 -7.27 -1.05
N PRO A 219 -15.98 -7.44 -1.20
CA PRO A 219 -16.89 -6.31 -1.32
C PRO A 219 -16.74 -5.35 -0.13
N ALA A 220 -16.77 -4.05 -0.40
CA ALA A 220 -16.62 -3.05 0.65
C ALA A 220 -17.74 -3.17 1.69
N GLN A 221 -17.37 -3.12 2.98
CA GLN A 221 -18.31 -3.20 4.10
C GLN A 221 -18.05 -2.07 5.07
N LEU A 222 -19.11 -1.55 5.70
CA LEU A 222 -19.01 -0.51 6.71
C LEU A 222 -18.21 -0.97 7.94
N SER A 223 -18.38 -2.23 8.34
CA SER A 223 -17.75 -2.82 9.50
C SER A 223 -17.76 -4.34 9.41
N GLY A 224 -16.82 -4.99 10.09
CA GLY A 224 -16.82 -6.44 10.26
C GLY A 224 -15.53 -7.07 9.75
N THR A 225 -15.55 -8.37 9.49
CA THR A 225 -14.39 -9.08 8.97
C THR A 225 -14.84 -10.10 7.94
N SER A 226 -14.04 -10.25 6.89
CA SER A 226 -14.23 -11.24 5.84
C SER A 226 -12.91 -11.96 5.59
N GLN A 227 -12.97 -13.23 5.20
CA GLN A 227 -11.78 -14.02 4.91
C GLN A 227 -11.97 -14.86 3.64
N LYS A 228 -10.89 -15.01 2.86
CA LYS A 228 -10.82 -15.88 1.69
C LYS A 228 -9.40 -16.43 1.55
N ASN A 229 -9.28 -17.61 0.97
CA ASN A 229 -7.97 -18.19 0.65
C ASN A 229 -7.57 -17.85 -0.79
N ILE A 230 -6.27 -17.71 -1.02
CA ILE A 230 -5.66 -17.72 -2.35
C ILE A 230 -4.76 -18.95 -2.41
N PHE A 231 -5.04 -19.82 -3.37
CA PHE A 231 -4.35 -21.09 -3.56
C PHE A 231 -3.19 -20.94 -4.54
N GLY A 232 -2.13 -21.71 -4.31
CA GLY A 232 -1.11 -21.99 -5.30
C GLY A 232 -1.04 -23.48 -5.59
N GLN A 233 -0.10 -23.89 -6.43
CA GLN A 233 0.11 -25.30 -6.73
C GLN A 233 0.52 -26.13 -5.51
N HIS A 234 1.31 -25.55 -4.60
CA HIS A 234 1.92 -26.24 -3.47
C HIS A 234 1.61 -25.56 -2.14
N GLY A 235 0.55 -24.77 -2.04
CA GLY A 235 0.22 -24.10 -0.78
C GLY A 235 -1.00 -23.21 -0.88
N GLU A 236 -1.25 -22.49 0.21
CA GLU A 236 -2.27 -21.45 0.23
C GLU A 236 -1.97 -20.40 1.29
N VAL A 237 -2.50 -19.20 1.05
CA VAL A 237 -2.56 -18.12 2.05
C VAL A 237 -4.01 -17.77 2.34
N ARG A 238 -4.29 -17.42 3.60
CA ARG A 238 -5.58 -16.89 4.03
C ARG A 238 -5.48 -15.39 4.14
N VAL A 239 -6.30 -14.70 3.38
CA VAL A 239 -6.43 -13.24 3.44
C VAL A 239 -7.64 -12.92 4.30
N LYS A 240 -7.42 -12.11 5.34
CA LYS A 240 -8.45 -11.57 6.22
C LYS A 240 -8.49 -10.06 6.06
N VAL A 241 -9.69 -9.53 5.85
CA VAL A 241 -9.94 -8.10 5.75
C VAL A 241 -10.85 -7.70 6.90
N THR A 242 -10.37 -6.79 7.75
CA THR A 242 -11.17 -6.16 8.79
C THR A 242 -11.57 -4.76 8.36
N TRP A 243 -12.87 -4.53 8.29
CA TRP A 243 -13.49 -3.27 7.95
C TRP A 243 -13.77 -2.49 9.23
N THR A 244 -13.21 -1.29 9.34
CA THR A 244 -13.42 -0.44 10.51
C THR A 244 -14.31 0.74 10.16
N PRO A 245 -15.42 0.93 10.89
CA PRO A 245 -16.06 2.22 10.90
C PRO A 245 -15.10 3.23 11.55
N TRP A 246 -15.16 4.44 11.05
CA TRP A 246 -14.43 5.64 11.46
C TRP A 246 -14.42 5.83 12.98
#